data_AF-A0A8T5TSU2-F1
#
_entry.id   AF-A0A8T5TSU2-F1
#
_cell.length_a   1.000
_cell.length_b   1.000
_cell.length_c   1.000
_cell.angle_alpha   90.00
_cell.angle_beta   90.00
_cell.angle_gamma   90.00
#
_symmetry.space_group_name_H-M   'P 1'
#
loop_
_entity.id
_entity.type
_entity.pdbx_description
1 polymer ?
#
loop_
_entity_poly.entity_id
_entity_poly.type
_entity_poly.pdbx_seq_one_letter_code
_entity_poly.pdbx_strand_id
1 'polypeptide(L)'
;MKNVSVQIVEMLFENPLEILELGKPQSHGNMTVIPIIYKGKNLDFISVKEAEDLGLISINETDTVSQLEVINNSDKQVLIPFGVTVHGGKQDRTIWEPILLAAGGKQNLSGGNKSPMEQKYTVPAKCVEQSRWNYQKGKGFKSSNTRLHPNVAYEAISSAGQGSVWNEIQAYRTEMNYSSTIAPSQSYLEMTDNIDKETDEIVNSFKNQENQCGIAAFINGEFIGIEFYANPKVWKTMNNDILKAFAIESLRFKDKSYKKGSGQNDELLIKALQSLKLNFSKRKGIGLGEVVEFESEDKKWRGNTLVHENSLVQFYIVSKRGGSSSSDRQEQFFQTNVSQRYI
;
A
#
# COMPACT_ATOMS: atom_id res chain seq x y z
N MET A 1 -4.33 -19.14 -24.20
CA MET A 1 -2.91 -18.94 -23.82
C MET A 1 -2.88 -18.58 -22.35
N LYS A 2 -2.11 -19.28 -21.52
CA LYS A 2 -1.92 -18.88 -20.12
C LYS A 2 -1.39 -17.44 -20.09
N ASN A 3 -1.87 -16.67 -19.12
CA ASN A 3 -1.66 -15.23 -19.08
C ASN A 3 -0.32 -14.90 -18.41
N VAL A 4 0.62 -14.32 -19.16
CA VAL A 4 2.01 -14.07 -18.71
C VAL A 4 2.06 -13.33 -17.38
N SER A 5 1.25 -12.28 -17.18
CA SER A 5 1.24 -11.51 -15.93
C SER A 5 0.80 -12.33 -14.72
N VAL A 6 -0.18 -13.23 -14.87
CA VAL A 6 -0.59 -14.12 -13.77
C VAL A 6 0.47 -15.18 -13.51
N GLN A 7 1.08 -15.74 -14.56
CA GLN A 7 2.15 -16.74 -14.42
C GLN A 7 3.39 -16.20 -13.69
N ILE A 8 3.77 -14.95 -13.94
CA ILE A 8 4.86 -14.29 -13.21
C ILE A 8 4.55 -14.24 -11.71
N VAL A 9 3.29 -13.96 -11.36
CA VAL A 9 2.85 -13.84 -9.96
C VAL A 9 2.71 -15.22 -9.31
N GLU A 10 2.15 -16.21 -10.01
CA GLU A 10 2.09 -17.61 -9.57
C GLU A 10 3.49 -18.15 -9.23
N MET A 11 4.48 -17.87 -10.08
CA MET A 11 5.87 -18.28 -9.89
C MET A 11 6.48 -17.71 -8.59
N LEU A 12 6.04 -16.52 -8.12
CA LEU A 12 6.49 -15.96 -6.85
C LEU A 12 6.04 -16.80 -5.65
N PHE A 13 4.86 -17.43 -5.76
CA PHE A 13 4.34 -18.31 -4.70
C PHE A 13 4.87 -19.74 -4.82
N GLU A 14 4.95 -20.28 -6.04
CA GLU A 14 5.42 -21.64 -6.28
C GLU A 14 6.94 -21.78 -6.04
N ASN A 15 7.72 -20.86 -6.59
CA ASN A 15 9.19 -20.88 -6.59
C ASN A 15 9.76 -19.50 -6.25
N PRO A 16 9.53 -18.96 -5.03
CA PRO A 16 9.89 -17.59 -4.66
C PRO A 16 11.37 -17.25 -4.93
N LEU A 17 12.28 -18.20 -4.75
CA LEU A 17 13.72 -17.99 -4.91
C LEU A 17 14.18 -17.83 -6.36
N GLU A 18 13.36 -18.17 -7.35
CA GLU A 18 13.63 -17.85 -8.76
C GLU A 18 13.45 -16.35 -9.04
N ILE A 19 12.59 -15.69 -8.26
CA ILE A 19 12.21 -14.29 -8.48
C ILE A 19 12.87 -13.36 -7.44
N LEU A 20 13.07 -13.87 -6.23
CA LEU A 20 13.54 -13.11 -5.07
C LEU A 20 14.85 -13.67 -4.54
N GLU A 21 15.68 -12.78 -4.04
CA GLU A 21 16.75 -13.09 -3.10
C GLU A 21 16.37 -12.53 -1.73
N LEU A 22 16.60 -13.33 -0.69
CA LEU A 22 16.29 -13.00 0.69
C LEU A 22 17.59 -12.55 1.37
N GLY A 23 17.59 -11.32 1.88
CA GLY A 23 18.67 -10.79 2.68
C GLY A 23 18.62 -11.29 4.13
N LYS A 24 19.67 -11.00 4.90
CA LYS A 24 19.75 -11.44 6.30
C LYS A 24 18.58 -10.87 7.15
N PRO A 25 17.81 -11.71 7.87
CA PRO A 25 16.77 -11.22 8.76
C PRO A 25 17.28 -10.27 9.84
N GLN A 26 16.49 -9.24 10.15
CA GLN A 26 16.76 -8.24 11.19
C GLN A 26 15.57 -8.18 12.14
N SER A 27 15.81 -8.15 13.44
CA SER A 27 14.75 -8.20 14.46
C SER A 27 14.89 -7.07 15.47
N HIS A 28 13.76 -6.49 15.86
CA HIS A 28 13.66 -5.52 16.95
C HIS A 28 12.33 -5.70 17.68
N GLY A 29 12.38 -5.89 19.01
CA GLY A 29 11.20 -6.23 19.79
C GLY A 29 10.50 -7.48 19.24
N ASN A 30 9.23 -7.34 18.90
CA ASN A 30 8.42 -8.40 18.31
C ASN A 30 8.35 -8.40 16.78
N MET A 31 9.02 -7.47 16.11
CA MET A 31 9.07 -7.35 14.65
C MET A 31 10.35 -7.98 14.10
N THR A 32 10.23 -8.69 12.98
CA THR A 32 11.36 -9.17 12.18
C THR A 32 11.11 -8.87 10.73
N VAL A 33 12.11 -8.32 10.03
CA VAL A 33 12.06 -8.06 8.60
C VAL A 33 13.14 -8.85 7.87
N ILE A 34 12.76 -9.42 6.74
CA ILE A 34 13.68 -10.05 5.78
C ILE A 34 13.78 -9.09 4.59
N PRO A 35 14.95 -8.48 4.33
CA PRO A 35 15.16 -7.68 3.13
C PRO A 35 14.88 -8.50 1.88
N ILE A 36 14.14 -7.92 0.92
CA ILE A 36 13.84 -8.54 -0.37
C ILE A 36 14.65 -7.85 -1.45
N ILE A 37 15.28 -8.65 -2.30
CA ILE A 37 15.97 -8.22 -3.52
C ILE A 37 15.26 -8.90 -4.69
N TYR A 38 14.84 -8.11 -5.68
CA TYR A 38 14.14 -8.62 -6.86
C TYR A 38 15.14 -8.96 -7.97
N LYS A 39 15.06 -10.18 -8.49
CA LYS A 39 15.96 -10.69 -9.55
C LYS A 39 15.49 -10.37 -10.97
N GLY A 40 14.24 -9.91 -11.12
CA GLY A 40 13.67 -9.62 -12.44
C GLY A 40 14.15 -8.29 -13.03
N LYS A 41 13.55 -7.91 -14.17
CA LYS A 41 13.92 -6.69 -14.90
C LYS A 41 13.60 -5.46 -14.05
N ASN A 42 14.60 -4.64 -13.77
CA ASN A 42 14.42 -3.33 -13.17
C ASN A 42 13.86 -2.34 -14.21
N LEU A 43 12.68 -1.77 -13.93
CA LEU A 43 12.04 -0.77 -14.78
C LEU A 43 12.38 0.64 -14.30
N ASP A 44 12.60 1.56 -15.24
CA ASP A 44 12.91 2.95 -14.91
C ASP A 44 11.63 3.76 -14.69
N PHE A 45 11.34 4.03 -13.42
CA PHE A 45 10.24 4.87 -12.96
C PHE A 45 10.65 5.59 -11.69
N ILE A 46 10.00 6.73 -11.43
CA ILE A 46 10.13 7.47 -10.16
C ILE A 46 8.89 7.25 -9.29
N SER A 47 9.02 7.49 -7.99
CA SER A 47 7.85 7.46 -7.10
C SER A 47 6.99 8.70 -7.26
N VAL A 48 5.71 8.61 -6.89
CA VAL A 48 4.81 9.78 -6.79
C VAL A 48 5.41 10.87 -5.90
N LYS A 49 6.05 10.51 -4.79
CA LYS A 49 6.71 11.43 -3.86
C LYS A 49 7.86 12.18 -4.53
N GLU A 50 8.75 11.47 -5.23
CA GLU A 50 9.83 12.08 -6.00
C GLU A 50 9.28 13.01 -7.10
N ALA A 51 8.22 12.60 -7.80
CA ALA A 51 7.59 13.43 -8.81
C ALA A 51 6.94 14.70 -8.20
N GLU A 52 6.34 14.62 -7.01
CA GLU A 52 5.78 15.76 -6.29
C GLU A 52 6.85 16.72 -5.79
N ASP A 53 7.94 16.20 -5.23
CA ASP A 53 9.09 17.00 -4.78
C ASP A 53 9.73 17.80 -5.93
N LEU A 54 9.68 17.24 -7.15
CA LEU A 54 10.13 17.90 -8.38
C LEU A 54 9.07 18.81 -9.02
N GLY A 55 7.84 18.85 -8.51
CA GLY A 55 6.73 19.62 -9.09
C GLY A 55 6.26 19.08 -10.45
N LEU A 56 6.50 17.80 -10.74
CA LEU A 56 6.22 17.16 -12.03
C LEU A 56 4.93 16.33 -12.05
N ILE A 57 4.19 16.28 -10.95
CA ILE A 57 2.89 15.60 -10.88
C ILE A 57 1.89 16.48 -10.12
N SER A 58 0.62 16.34 -10.43
CA SER A 58 -0.46 17.02 -9.71
C SER A 58 -1.59 16.05 -9.41
N ILE A 59 -2.09 16.08 -8.18
CA ILE A 59 -3.23 15.28 -7.71
C ILE A 59 -4.32 16.26 -7.28
N ASN A 60 -5.49 16.17 -7.92
CA ASN A 60 -6.58 17.11 -7.78
C ASN A 60 -7.89 16.41 -7.41
N GLU A 61 -8.72 17.09 -6.62
CA GLU A 61 -10.09 16.68 -6.33
C GLU A 61 -10.95 16.68 -7.62
N THR A 62 -11.83 15.70 -7.76
CA THR A 62 -12.87 15.68 -8.81
C THR A 62 -14.24 15.98 -8.20
N ASP A 63 -15.29 16.04 -9.03
CA ASP A 63 -16.67 16.16 -8.51
C ASP A 63 -17.16 14.86 -7.86
N THR A 64 -16.50 13.73 -8.17
CA THR A 64 -16.78 12.42 -7.57
C THR A 64 -15.80 12.19 -6.43
N VAL A 65 -16.32 12.20 -5.20
CA VAL A 65 -15.57 11.92 -3.97
C VAL A 65 -14.66 10.70 -4.16
N SER A 66 -15.13 9.55 -4.62
CA SER A 66 -14.31 8.33 -4.80
C SER A 66 -13.25 8.39 -5.93
N GLN A 67 -13.00 9.55 -6.53
CA GLN A 67 -12.07 9.73 -7.65
C GLN A 67 -11.17 10.95 -7.46
N LEU A 68 -9.90 10.76 -7.81
CA LEU A 68 -8.89 11.80 -7.92
C LEU A 68 -8.46 11.94 -9.37
N GLU A 69 -8.11 13.15 -9.75
CA GLU A 69 -7.50 13.44 -11.03
C GLU A 69 -5.99 13.54 -10.86
N VAL A 70 -5.24 12.77 -11.63
CA VAL A 70 -3.77 12.79 -11.58
C VAL A 70 -3.21 13.17 -12.94
N ILE A 71 -2.28 14.12 -12.93
CA ILE A 71 -1.61 14.63 -14.13
C ILE A 71 -0.10 14.40 -13.98
N ASN A 72 0.49 13.54 -14.80
CA ASN A 72 1.95 13.37 -14.87
C ASN A 72 2.53 14.31 -15.94
N ASN A 73 3.36 15.25 -15.51
CA ASN A 73 4.07 16.20 -16.37
C ASN A 73 5.56 15.85 -16.52
N SER A 74 6.04 14.78 -15.86
CA SER A 74 7.43 14.31 -15.99
C SER A 74 7.65 13.58 -17.31
N ASP A 75 8.89 13.59 -17.80
CA ASP A 75 9.36 12.75 -18.89
C ASP A 75 9.62 11.28 -18.48
N LYS A 76 9.22 10.91 -17.25
CA LYS A 76 9.41 9.57 -16.69
C LYS A 76 8.08 8.90 -16.38
N GLN A 77 8.11 7.57 -16.32
CA GLN A 77 7.00 6.83 -15.71
C GLN A 77 6.96 7.15 -14.21
N VAL A 78 5.75 7.31 -13.66
CA VAL A 78 5.56 7.60 -12.23
C VAL A 78 4.74 6.49 -11.60
N LEU A 79 5.29 5.83 -10.57
CA LEU A 79 4.57 4.87 -9.77
C LEU A 79 3.83 5.59 -8.64
N ILE A 80 2.51 5.39 -8.60
CA ILE A 80 1.65 5.65 -7.44
C ILE A 80 1.42 4.29 -6.77
N PRO A 81 2.05 4.02 -5.62
CA PRO A 81 1.93 2.73 -4.98
C PRO A 81 0.52 2.49 -4.43
N PHE A 82 0.05 1.23 -4.46
CA PHE A 82 -1.10 0.78 -3.67
C PHE A 82 -0.94 1.24 -2.23
N GLY A 83 -1.98 1.74 -1.55
CA GLY A 83 -1.95 2.05 -0.12
C GLY A 83 -1.23 3.35 0.25
N VAL A 84 -0.89 4.19 -0.75
CA VAL A 84 -0.37 5.53 -0.49
C VAL A 84 -1.53 6.42 -0.09
N THR A 85 -1.37 7.17 1.00
CA THR A 85 -2.37 8.17 1.38
C THR A 85 -2.01 9.54 0.81
N VAL A 86 -3.04 10.31 0.45
CA VAL A 86 -2.91 11.68 -0.01
C VAL A 86 -3.73 12.59 0.88
N HIS A 87 -3.12 13.70 1.30
CA HIS A 87 -3.69 14.67 2.22
C HIS A 87 -4.10 15.94 1.46
N GLY A 88 -5.28 16.46 1.77
CA GLY A 88 -5.81 17.66 1.11
C GLY A 88 -7.31 17.58 0.86
N GLY A 89 -7.78 18.38 -0.11
CA GLY A 89 -9.18 18.40 -0.55
C GLY A 89 -10.20 18.49 0.60
N LYS A 90 -11.33 17.79 0.43
CA LYS A 90 -12.38 17.68 1.46
C LYS A 90 -12.13 16.60 2.49
N GLN A 91 -11.44 15.52 2.10
CA GLN A 91 -11.16 14.33 2.91
C GLN A 91 -9.84 13.71 2.49
N ASP A 92 -9.10 13.18 3.45
CA ASP A 92 -7.90 12.40 3.14
C ASP A 92 -8.25 11.08 2.45
N ARG A 93 -7.40 10.67 1.50
CA ARG A 93 -7.62 9.51 0.62
C ARG A 93 -6.50 8.51 0.68
N THR A 94 -6.82 7.28 0.34
CA THR A 94 -5.84 6.27 -0.06
C THR A 94 -6.13 5.79 -1.48
N ILE A 95 -5.06 5.60 -2.26
CA ILE A 95 -5.15 4.90 -3.54
C ILE A 95 -5.18 3.40 -3.23
N TRP A 96 -6.17 2.68 -3.74
CA TRP A 96 -6.42 1.27 -3.36
C TRP A 96 -5.86 0.26 -4.35
N GLU A 97 -5.15 0.72 -5.37
CA GLU A 97 -4.46 -0.11 -6.35
C GLU A 97 -3.12 0.50 -6.78
N PRO A 98 -2.16 -0.31 -7.26
CA PRO A 98 -0.91 0.21 -7.81
C PRO A 98 -1.11 0.78 -9.22
N ILE A 99 -0.54 1.95 -9.50
CA ILE A 99 -0.70 2.64 -10.79
C ILE A 99 0.64 3.12 -11.32
N LEU A 100 0.99 2.73 -12.54
CA LEU A 100 2.16 3.24 -13.26
C LEU A 100 1.70 4.19 -14.35
N LEU A 101 1.91 5.48 -14.16
CA LEU A 101 1.58 6.50 -15.14
C LEU A 101 2.62 6.50 -16.26
N ALA A 102 2.16 6.67 -17.50
CA ALA A 102 3.08 6.88 -18.61
C ALA A 102 3.79 8.23 -18.45
N ALA A 103 4.97 8.37 -19.06
CA ALA A 103 5.66 9.65 -19.17
C ALA A 103 4.75 10.67 -19.89
N GLY A 104 4.61 11.87 -19.32
CA GLY A 104 3.74 12.93 -19.86
C GLY A 104 4.45 14.22 -20.27
N GLY A 105 5.76 14.33 -20.03
CA GLY A 105 6.57 15.48 -20.40
C GLY A 105 6.60 15.71 -21.92
N LYS A 106 6.84 16.97 -22.34
CA LYS A 106 7.18 17.30 -23.73
C LYS A 106 8.32 16.37 -24.13
N GLN A 107 8.11 15.45 -25.06
CA GLN A 107 9.25 14.92 -25.78
C GLN A 107 9.92 16.14 -26.43
N ASN A 108 11.17 16.43 -26.07
CA ASN A 108 12.04 17.27 -26.88
C ASN A 108 12.32 16.52 -28.19
N LEU A 109 11.27 16.30 -28.99
CA LEU A 109 11.40 15.99 -30.40
C LEU A 109 11.98 17.28 -31.00
N SER A 110 13.28 17.28 -31.17
CA SER A 110 13.97 18.24 -32.03
C SER A 110 13.35 18.11 -33.42
N GLY A 111 12.33 18.93 -33.70
CA GLY A 111 11.58 18.92 -34.96
C GLY A 111 10.08 18.78 -34.78
N GLY A 112 9.41 19.87 -34.39
CA GLY A 112 7.97 20.05 -34.63
C GLY A 112 7.17 20.48 -33.40
N ASN A 113 6.37 21.53 -33.57
CA ASN A 113 5.39 22.05 -32.62
C ASN A 113 4.36 20.97 -32.20
N LYS A 114 4.69 20.12 -31.23
CA LYS A 114 3.71 19.36 -30.45
C LYS A 114 3.68 19.93 -29.04
N SER A 115 2.55 20.49 -28.64
CA SER A 115 2.28 20.81 -27.24
C SER A 115 2.51 19.57 -26.37
N PRO A 116 3.00 19.72 -25.12
CA PRO A 116 3.09 18.61 -24.18
C PRO A 116 1.75 17.91 -24.12
N MET A 117 1.75 16.59 -24.30
CA MET A 117 0.54 15.80 -24.15
C MET A 117 0.41 15.46 -22.66
N GLU A 118 -0.13 16.39 -21.87
CA GLU A 118 -0.43 16.18 -20.46
C GLU A 118 -1.16 14.84 -20.30
N GLN A 119 -0.57 13.90 -19.54
CA GLN A 119 -1.19 12.60 -19.29
C GLN A 119 -2.07 12.71 -18.04
N LYS A 120 -3.38 12.81 -18.28
CA LYS A 120 -4.41 12.95 -17.26
C LYS A 120 -5.14 11.63 -17.03
N TYR A 121 -5.28 11.24 -15.77
CA TYR A 121 -5.88 9.98 -15.34
C TYR A 121 -6.93 10.22 -14.26
N THR A 122 -8.05 9.50 -14.34
CA THR A 122 -9.01 9.39 -13.24
C THR A 122 -8.66 8.17 -12.41
N VAL A 123 -8.27 8.40 -11.16
CA VAL A 123 -7.79 7.38 -10.23
C VAL A 123 -8.83 7.16 -9.12
N PRO A 124 -9.28 5.91 -8.89
CA PRO A 124 -10.21 5.61 -7.82
C PRO A 124 -9.49 5.64 -6.47
N ALA A 125 -10.17 6.17 -5.46
CA ALA A 125 -9.62 6.36 -4.12
C ALA A 125 -10.66 6.05 -3.03
N LYS A 126 -10.20 5.55 -1.89
CA LYS A 126 -11.04 5.33 -0.69
C LYS A 126 -10.75 6.44 0.33
N CYS A 127 -11.76 7.01 0.99
CA CYS A 127 -11.51 7.96 2.08
C CYS A 127 -11.02 7.23 3.31
N VAL A 128 -10.02 7.82 3.95
CA VAL A 128 -9.46 7.40 5.23
C VAL A 128 -9.74 8.42 6.34
N GLU A 129 -10.69 9.31 6.08
CA GLU A 129 -11.21 10.33 7.00
C GLU A 129 -12.73 10.45 6.79
N GLN A 130 -13.51 10.42 7.86
CA GLN A 130 -14.98 10.33 7.78
C GLN A 130 -15.69 11.66 7.99
N SER A 131 -15.15 12.50 8.88
CA SER A 131 -15.94 13.60 9.46
C SER A 131 -15.58 14.99 8.91
N ARG A 132 -14.51 15.10 8.10
CA ARG A 132 -14.15 16.36 7.43
C ARG A 132 -14.85 16.46 6.08
N TRP A 133 -15.46 17.62 5.83
CA TRP A 133 -16.11 17.96 4.55
C TRP A 133 -15.81 19.39 4.10
N ASN A 134 -15.00 20.11 4.89
CA ASN A 134 -14.52 21.45 4.60
C ASN A 134 -13.10 21.37 4.03
N TYR A 135 -12.81 22.22 3.04
CA TYR A 135 -11.49 22.30 2.42
C TYR A 135 -10.43 22.80 3.42
N GLN A 136 -9.28 22.14 3.48
CA GLN A 136 -8.14 22.61 4.29
C GLN A 136 -7.35 23.75 3.65
N LYS A 137 -7.37 23.85 2.31
CA LYS A 137 -7.01 25.00 1.45
C LYS A 137 -6.89 24.51 -0.01
N GLY A 138 -7.66 25.07 -0.93
CA GLY A 138 -7.61 24.70 -2.36
C GLY A 138 -8.12 23.29 -2.69
N LYS A 139 -8.03 22.89 -3.97
CA LYS A 139 -8.50 21.58 -4.49
C LYS A 139 -7.39 20.52 -4.63
N GLY A 140 -6.15 20.87 -4.27
CA GLY A 140 -4.99 19.99 -4.46
C GLY A 140 -4.82 18.98 -3.33
N PHE A 141 -4.15 17.88 -3.66
CA PHE A 141 -3.66 16.87 -2.73
C PHE A 141 -2.14 16.76 -2.81
N LYS A 142 -1.52 16.25 -1.75
CA LYS A 142 -0.12 15.81 -1.74
C LYS A 142 -0.04 14.40 -1.19
N SER A 143 0.85 13.57 -1.71
CA SER A 143 1.21 12.31 -1.06
C SER A 143 1.72 12.59 0.35
N SER A 144 1.22 11.82 1.31
CA SER A 144 1.74 11.85 2.67
C SER A 144 2.87 10.81 2.79
N ASN A 145 3.60 10.88 3.90
CA ASN A 145 4.56 9.84 4.28
C ASN A 145 3.88 8.65 4.98
N THR A 146 2.56 8.51 4.83
CA THR A 146 1.75 7.52 5.54
C THR A 146 1.26 6.44 4.58
N ARG A 147 1.60 5.20 4.92
CA ARG A 147 1.14 3.97 4.28
C ARG A 147 0.05 3.33 5.13
N LEU A 148 -0.87 2.62 4.48
CA LEU A 148 -1.84 1.81 5.22
C LEU A 148 -1.11 0.70 5.99
N HIS A 149 -1.39 0.57 7.28
CA HIS A 149 -0.92 -0.58 8.04
C HIS A 149 -1.64 -1.87 7.59
N PRO A 150 -1.03 -3.05 7.81
CA PRO A 150 -1.48 -4.35 7.32
C PRO A 150 -2.99 -4.61 7.26
N ASN A 151 -3.71 -4.47 8.38
CA ASN A 151 -5.14 -4.75 8.41
C ASN A 151 -5.99 -3.76 7.59
N VAL A 152 -5.68 -2.45 7.64
CA VAL A 152 -6.41 -1.47 6.83
C VAL A 152 -6.11 -1.68 5.35
N ALA A 153 -4.88 -2.05 5.00
CA ALA A 153 -4.51 -2.43 3.65
C ALA A 153 -5.28 -3.68 3.17
N TYR A 154 -5.46 -4.68 4.03
CA TYR A 154 -6.25 -5.88 3.75
C TYR A 154 -7.70 -5.55 3.35
N GLU A 155 -8.35 -4.64 4.07
CA GLU A 155 -9.70 -4.17 3.73
C GLU A 155 -9.71 -3.24 2.52
N ALA A 156 -8.64 -2.46 2.31
CA ALA A 156 -8.51 -1.58 1.15
C ALA A 156 -8.36 -2.34 -0.17
N ILE A 157 -7.71 -3.51 -0.19
CA ILE A 157 -7.62 -4.39 -1.38
C ILE A 157 -8.99 -4.97 -1.74
N SER A 158 -9.85 -5.18 -0.74
CA SER A 158 -11.17 -5.76 -0.98
C SER A 158 -12.01 -4.92 -1.93
N SER A 159 -12.81 -5.60 -2.75
CA SER A 159 -13.97 -4.99 -3.41
C SER A 159 -15.05 -4.57 -2.41
N ALA A 160 -14.94 -4.99 -1.14
CA ALA A 160 -15.76 -4.45 -0.07
C ALA A 160 -15.67 -2.92 -0.08
N GLY A 161 -16.85 -2.30 0.00
CA GLY A 161 -16.98 -0.86 -0.06
C GLY A 161 -16.21 -0.16 1.06
N GLN A 162 -16.13 1.15 0.93
CA GLN A 162 -15.45 2.04 1.86
C GLN A 162 -15.78 1.80 3.36
N GLY A 163 -16.99 1.32 3.67
CA GLY A 163 -17.38 1.00 5.04
C GLY A 163 -16.46 0.00 5.76
N SER A 164 -15.89 -0.98 5.06
CA SER A 164 -14.97 -1.96 5.69
C SER A 164 -13.64 -1.33 6.10
N VAL A 165 -13.09 -0.43 5.27
CA VAL A 165 -11.88 0.34 5.60
C VAL A 165 -12.12 1.22 6.83
N TRP A 166 -13.28 1.85 6.88
CA TRP A 166 -13.71 2.66 8.01
C TRP A 166 -13.89 1.88 9.30
N ASN A 167 -14.51 0.70 9.23
CA ASN A 167 -14.67 -0.17 10.39
C ASN A 167 -13.31 -0.60 10.95
N GLU A 168 -12.34 -0.94 10.09
CA GLU A 168 -11.00 -1.31 10.56
C GLU A 168 -10.22 -0.13 11.14
N ILE A 169 -10.34 1.08 10.57
CA ILE A 169 -9.75 2.30 11.17
C ILE A 169 -10.33 2.55 12.58
N GLN A 170 -11.63 2.33 12.77
CA GLN A 170 -12.28 2.48 14.07
C GLN A 170 -11.89 1.37 15.07
N ALA A 171 -11.72 0.13 14.60
CA ALA A 171 -11.18 -0.95 15.41
C ALA A 171 -9.74 -0.63 15.86
N TYR A 172 -8.89 -0.18 14.93
CA TYR A 172 -7.52 0.29 15.22
C TYR A 172 -7.52 1.41 16.26
N ARG A 173 -8.39 2.41 16.11
CA ARG A 173 -8.53 3.52 17.07
C ARG A 173 -8.80 3.02 18.49
N THR A 174 -9.74 2.09 18.58
CA THR A 174 -10.19 1.50 19.85
C THR A 174 -9.07 0.67 20.49
N GLU A 175 -8.42 -0.20 19.71
CA GLU A 175 -7.34 -1.07 20.19
C GLU A 175 -6.11 -0.28 20.68
N MET A 176 -5.79 0.84 20.02
CA MET A 176 -4.70 1.72 20.42
C MET A 176 -5.08 2.70 21.54
N ASN A 177 -6.32 2.66 22.05
CA ASN A 177 -6.84 3.55 23.09
C ASN A 177 -6.66 5.05 22.78
N TYR A 178 -6.78 5.47 21.52
CA TYR A 178 -6.73 6.89 21.18
C TYR A 178 -7.97 7.60 21.74
N SER A 179 -7.74 8.65 22.53
CA SER A 179 -8.83 9.48 23.06
C SER A 179 -9.66 10.11 21.94
N SER A 180 -10.87 10.56 22.26
CA SER A 180 -11.73 11.30 21.32
C SER A 180 -11.08 12.59 20.79
N THR A 181 -10.09 13.13 21.52
CA THR A 181 -9.34 14.34 21.16
C THR A 181 -8.21 14.06 20.17
N ILE A 182 -7.74 12.81 20.06
CA ILE A 182 -6.76 12.37 19.08
C ILE A 182 -7.51 11.96 17.81
N ALA A 183 -7.31 12.69 16.73
CA ALA A 183 -8.08 12.59 15.48
C ALA A 183 -9.59 12.89 15.61
N PRO A 184 -9.99 14.15 15.87
CA PRO A 184 -11.40 14.52 16.03
C PRO A 184 -12.23 14.30 14.76
N SER A 185 -11.60 14.36 13.57
CA SER A 185 -12.28 14.05 12.30
C SER A 185 -12.30 12.56 11.94
N GLN A 186 -11.73 11.72 12.81
CA GLN A 186 -11.45 10.31 12.54
C GLN A 186 -10.49 10.14 11.34
N SER A 187 -9.56 11.07 11.15
CA SER A 187 -8.50 10.94 10.15
C SER A 187 -7.51 9.85 10.56
N TYR A 188 -7.28 8.89 9.66
CA TYR A 188 -6.25 7.89 9.82
C TYR A 188 -4.85 8.52 9.95
N LEU A 189 -4.57 9.58 9.19
CA LEU A 189 -3.26 10.25 9.18
C LEU A 189 -2.97 10.88 10.55
N GLU A 190 -3.94 11.58 11.12
CA GLU A 190 -3.80 12.18 12.47
C GLU A 190 -3.55 11.11 13.54
N MET A 191 -4.15 9.92 13.43
CA MET A 191 -3.88 8.82 14.36
C MET A 191 -2.46 8.28 14.22
N THR A 192 -1.93 8.17 13.00
CA THR A 192 -0.58 7.64 12.78
C THR A 192 0.51 8.61 13.21
N ASP A 193 0.30 9.92 13.08
CA ASP A 193 1.30 10.94 13.47
C ASP A 193 1.59 10.92 14.99
N ASN A 194 0.62 10.49 15.82
CA ASN A 194 0.77 10.48 17.28
C ASN A 194 1.67 9.36 17.83
N ILE A 195 2.04 8.37 17.01
CA ILE A 195 2.93 7.26 17.41
C ILE A 195 4.28 7.29 16.68
N ASP A 196 4.61 8.42 16.06
CA ASP A 196 5.82 8.57 15.27
C ASP A 196 7.08 8.23 16.06
N LYS A 197 7.18 8.64 17.33
CA LYS A 197 8.38 8.35 18.13
C LYS A 197 8.62 6.85 18.36
N GLU A 198 7.59 6.10 18.76
CA GLU A 198 7.71 4.65 18.99
C GLU A 198 7.99 3.90 17.68
N THR A 199 7.35 4.32 16.59
CA THR A 199 7.60 3.71 15.26
C THR A 199 8.98 4.06 14.72
N ASP A 200 9.47 5.29 14.91
CA ASP A 200 10.81 5.71 14.51
C ASP A 200 11.90 4.91 15.24
N GLU A 201 11.72 4.62 16.53
CA GLU A 201 12.65 3.76 17.29
C GLU A 201 12.75 2.36 16.66
N ILE A 202 11.62 1.76 16.27
CA ILE A 202 11.57 0.47 15.59
C ILE A 202 12.20 0.57 14.19
N VAL A 203 11.82 1.56 13.39
CA VAL A 203 12.29 1.72 11.99
C VAL A 203 13.81 1.92 11.95
N ASN A 204 14.36 2.77 12.82
CA ASN A 204 15.79 3.08 12.87
C ASN A 204 16.65 1.88 13.29
N SER A 205 16.04 0.81 13.82
CA SER A 205 16.75 -0.43 14.14
C SER A 205 17.06 -1.29 12.91
N PHE A 206 16.36 -1.07 11.79
CA PHE A 206 16.53 -1.84 10.56
C PHE A 206 17.44 -1.10 9.58
N LYS A 207 18.40 -1.83 9.00
CA LYS A 207 19.37 -1.30 8.05
C LYS A 207 19.03 -1.78 6.64
N ASN A 208 18.99 -0.83 5.71
CA ASN A 208 18.86 -1.14 4.29
C ASN A 208 20.10 -1.89 3.79
N GLN A 209 19.89 -2.88 2.92
CA GLN A 209 20.94 -3.63 2.24
C GLN A 209 21.13 -3.12 0.80
N GLU A 210 22.26 -3.47 0.19
CA GLU A 210 22.51 -3.15 -1.21
C GLU A 210 21.48 -3.85 -2.11
N ASN A 211 20.97 -3.13 -3.11
CA ASN A 211 19.93 -3.61 -4.03
C ASN A 211 18.62 -4.06 -3.37
N GLN A 212 18.43 -3.80 -2.08
CA GLN A 212 17.15 -4.05 -1.41
C GLN A 212 16.06 -3.25 -2.10
N CYS A 213 14.94 -3.92 -2.32
CA CYS A 213 13.79 -3.39 -3.02
C CYS A 213 12.47 -3.60 -2.24
N GLY A 214 12.53 -4.30 -1.11
CA GLY A 214 11.37 -4.60 -0.28
C GLY A 214 11.68 -5.24 1.06
N ILE A 215 10.62 -5.69 1.73
CA ILE A 215 10.67 -6.50 2.94
C ILE A 215 9.59 -7.60 2.94
N ALA A 216 9.90 -8.73 3.58
CA ALA A 216 8.92 -9.61 4.18
C ALA A 216 8.90 -9.36 5.69
N ALA A 217 7.72 -9.18 6.28
CA ALA A 217 7.58 -8.83 7.69
C ALA A 217 6.97 -9.98 8.51
N PHE A 218 7.50 -10.17 9.72
CA PHE A 218 6.99 -11.07 10.74
C PHE A 218 6.72 -10.28 12.02
N ILE A 219 5.58 -10.54 12.67
CA ILE A 219 5.21 -9.95 13.95
C ILE A 219 4.76 -11.06 14.90
N ASN A 220 5.36 -11.11 16.08
CA ASN A 220 5.17 -12.21 17.05
C ASN A 220 5.55 -13.60 16.50
N GLY A 221 6.50 -13.64 15.57
CA GLY A 221 6.95 -14.87 14.90
C GLY A 221 6.01 -15.37 13.80
N GLU A 222 4.95 -14.64 13.48
CA GLU A 222 4.03 -14.98 12.39
C GLU A 222 4.31 -14.13 11.16
N PHE A 223 4.31 -14.74 9.97
CA PHE A 223 4.42 -14.02 8.70
C PHE A 223 3.20 -13.12 8.50
N ILE A 224 3.44 -11.85 8.18
CA ILE A 224 2.41 -10.81 8.08
C ILE A 224 2.14 -10.42 6.64
N GLY A 225 3.20 -10.22 5.87
CA GLY A 225 3.09 -9.74 4.51
C GLY A 225 4.43 -9.46 3.86
N ILE A 226 4.38 -9.17 2.57
CA ILE A 226 5.51 -8.69 1.76
C ILE A 226 5.07 -7.40 1.09
N GLU A 227 5.95 -6.41 1.10
CA GLU A 227 5.85 -5.27 0.20
C GLU A 227 7.20 -5.03 -0.46
N PHE A 228 7.20 -4.89 -1.79
CA PHE A 228 8.38 -4.46 -2.52
C PHE A 228 8.03 -3.65 -3.77
N TYR A 229 8.97 -2.79 -4.16
CA TYR A 229 9.01 -2.15 -5.47
C TYR A 229 10.13 -2.79 -6.26
N ALA A 230 9.91 -3.15 -7.52
CA ALA A 230 10.93 -3.75 -8.38
C ALA A 230 11.97 -2.71 -8.87
N ASN A 231 12.33 -1.76 -8.01
CA ASN A 231 13.27 -0.69 -8.26
C ASN A 231 13.93 -0.25 -6.93
N PRO A 232 15.21 -0.59 -6.70
CA PRO A 232 15.92 -0.24 -5.47
C PRO A 232 16.03 1.27 -5.19
N LYS A 233 15.95 2.13 -6.22
CA LYS A 233 15.97 3.59 -6.02
C LYS A 233 14.68 4.06 -5.38
N VAL A 234 13.54 3.56 -5.86
CA VAL A 234 12.22 3.85 -5.27
C VAL A 234 12.10 3.26 -3.87
N TRP A 235 12.66 2.08 -3.62
CA TRP A 235 12.75 1.54 -2.26
C TRP A 235 13.51 2.48 -1.31
N LYS A 236 14.66 3.03 -1.72
CA LYS A 236 15.43 3.96 -0.88
C LYS A 236 14.64 5.20 -0.46
N THR A 237 13.70 5.67 -1.26
CA THR A 237 12.87 6.84 -0.93
C THR A 237 11.64 6.48 -0.08
N MET A 238 11.11 5.27 -0.23
CA MET A 238 9.82 4.86 0.37
C MET A 238 9.93 3.89 1.55
N ASN A 239 11.10 3.30 1.81
CA ASN A 239 11.26 2.22 2.80
C ASN A 239 10.85 2.63 4.22
N ASN A 240 11.13 3.87 4.64
CA ASN A 240 10.75 4.35 5.97
C ASN A 240 9.23 4.28 6.14
N ASP A 241 8.48 4.77 5.16
CA ASP A 241 7.02 4.83 5.19
C ASP A 241 6.41 3.41 5.25
N ILE A 242 7.02 2.44 4.55
CA ILE A 242 6.63 1.02 4.60
C ILE A 242 6.95 0.41 5.97
N LEU A 243 8.18 0.59 6.46
CA LEU A 243 8.59 0.05 7.76
C LEU A 243 7.74 0.62 8.89
N LYS A 244 7.37 1.91 8.83
CA LYS A 244 6.43 2.54 9.77
C LYS A 244 5.08 1.82 9.77
N ALA A 245 4.48 1.56 8.61
CA ALA A 245 3.20 0.85 8.54
C ALA A 245 3.23 -0.55 9.20
N PHE A 246 4.32 -1.30 9.05
CA PHE A 246 4.48 -2.57 9.76
C PHE A 246 4.83 -2.40 11.25
N ALA A 247 5.55 -1.33 11.62
CA ALA A 247 5.84 -1.02 13.02
C ALA A 247 4.57 -0.66 13.81
N ILE A 248 3.61 0.06 13.19
CA ILE A 248 2.28 0.32 13.78
C ILE A 248 1.59 -0.99 14.15
N GLU A 249 1.61 -1.97 13.24
CA GLU A 249 1.04 -3.29 13.49
C GLU A 249 1.81 -4.03 14.59
N SER A 250 3.13 -3.87 14.64
CA SER A 250 3.94 -4.47 15.70
C SER A 250 3.56 -3.95 17.08
N LEU A 251 3.32 -2.63 17.20
CA LEU A 251 2.86 -1.97 18.42
C LEU A 251 1.44 -2.42 18.80
N ARG A 252 0.53 -2.53 17.83
CA ARG A 252 -0.84 -3.03 18.03
C ARG A 252 -0.88 -4.46 18.61
N PHE A 253 0.15 -5.26 18.33
CA PHE A 253 0.24 -6.67 18.74
C PHE A 253 1.27 -6.93 19.85
N LYS A 254 1.84 -5.88 20.47
CA LYS A 254 2.95 -6.00 21.45
C LYS A 254 2.59 -6.84 22.68
N ASP A 255 1.35 -6.76 23.14
CA ASP A 255 0.87 -7.47 24.34
C ASP A 255 0.26 -8.84 24.04
N LYS A 256 0.18 -9.24 22.75
CA LYS A 256 -0.32 -10.56 22.34
C LYS A 256 0.78 -11.61 22.41
N SER A 257 0.41 -12.88 22.40
CA SER A 257 1.36 -13.99 22.55
C SER A 257 2.50 -13.91 21.53
N TYR A 258 3.72 -13.88 22.05
CA TYR A 258 4.95 -13.83 21.26
C TYR A 258 5.54 -15.24 21.17
N LYS A 259 5.51 -15.83 19.98
CA LYS A 259 6.31 -17.03 19.70
C LYS A 259 7.70 -16.55 19.29
N LYS A 260 8.69 -16.73 20.16
CA LYS A 260 10.07 -16.42 19.82
C LYS A 260 10.44 -17.20 18.56
N GLY A 261 10.80 -16.48 17.50
CA GLY A 261 11.10 -17.08 16.20
C GLY A 261 12.22 -18.11 16.32
N SER A 262 12.11 -19.20 15.57
CA SER A 262 13.10 -20.31 15.56
C SER A 262 14.44 -19.93 14.91
N GLY A 263 14.59 -18.68 14.44
CA GLY A 263 15.74 -18.24 13.64
C GLY A 263 15.70 -18.69 12.17
N GLN A 264 14.65 -19.40 11.75
CA GLN A 264 14.47 -19.94 10.38
C GLN A 264 13.42 -19.15 9.59
N ASN A 265 13.45 -17.81 9.68
CA ASN A 265 12.39 -16.98 9.08
C ASN A 265 12.32 -17.14 7.55
N ASP A 266 13.45 -17.38 6.88
CA ASP A 266 13.52 -17.59 5.43
C ASP A 266 12.78 -18.87 5.01
N GLU A 267 13.03 -19.99 5.71
CA GLU A 267 12.30 -21.24 5.46
C GLU A 267 10.82 -21.11 5.78
N LEU A 268 10.47 -20.40 6.86
CA LEU A 268 9.08 -20.13 7.23
C LEU A 268 8.37 -19.29 6.17
N LEU A 269 9.05 -18.28 5.62
CA LEU A 269 8.53 -17.44 4.54
C LEU A 269 8.25 -18.28 3.29
N ILE A 270 9.24 -19.06 2.83
CA ILE A 270 9.11 -19.90 1.63
C ILE A 270 7.96 -20.90 1.80
N LYS A 271 7.92 -21.61 2.93
CA LYS A 271 6.84 -22.55 3.25
C LYS A 271 5.48 -21.85 3.31
N ALA A 272 5.42 -20.65 3.90
CA ALA A 272 4.19 -19.88 3.97
C ALA A 272 3.68 -19.54 2.56
N LEU A 273 4.52 -18.96 1.70
CA LEU A 273 4.16 -18.61 0.32
C LEU A 273 3.70 -19.83 -0.50
N GLN A 274 4.44 -20.93 -0.45
CA GLN A 274 4.13 -22.17 -1.19
C GLN A 274 2.86 -22.86 -0.69
N SER A 275 2.47 -22.63 0.57
CA SER A 275 1.25 -23.22 1.14
C SER A 275 -0.03 -22.45 0.81
N LEU A 276 0.08 -21.24 0.26
CA LEU A 276 -1.09 -20.41 -0.05
C LEU A 276 -1.85 -20.97 -1.25
N LYS A 277 -3.13 -21.26 -1.04
CA LYS A 277 -4.08 -21.54 -2.12
C LYS A 277 -4.75 -20.24 -2.52
N LEU A 278 -4.35 -19.69 -3.66
CA LEU A 278 -4.75 -18.36 -4.11
C LEU A 278 -5.67 -18.42 -5.33
N ASN A 279 -6.72 -17.61 -5.30
CA ASN A 279 -7.50 -17.25 -6.47
C ASN A 279 -6.94 -15.96 -7.05
N PHE A 280 -6.65 -15.96 -8.35
CA PHE A 280 -6.13 -14.80 -9.06
C PHE A 280 -7.20 -14.16 -9.93
N SER A 281 -7.23 -12.83 -9.94
CA SER A 281 -7.96 -12.03 -10.91
C SER A 281 -7.01 -11.05 -11.59
N LYS A 282 -7.40 -10.53 -12.74
CA LYS A 282 -6.60 -9.54 -13.45
C LYS A 282 -7.45 -8.50 -14.16
N ARG A 283 -6.87 -7.33 -14.37
CA ARG A 283 -7.45 -6.26 -15.16
C ARG A 283 -6.37 -5.35 -15.72
N LYS A 284 -6.73 -4.58 -16.74
CA LYS A 284 -5.86 -3.51 -17.23
C LYS A 284 -5.67 -2.47 -16.11
N GLY A 285 -4.43 -2.03 -15.90
CA GLY A 285 -4.17 -0.91 -15.01
C GLY A 285 -4.73 0.40 -15.57
N ILE A 286 -4.92 1.41 -14.71
CA ILE A 286 -5.39 2.74 -15.12
C ILE A 286 -4.39 3.40 -16.08
N GLY A 287 -3.10 3.26 -15.78
CA GLY A 287 -2.01 3.68 -16.66
C GLY A 287 -1.46 2.50 -17.48
N LEU A 288 -0.17 2.27 -17.32
CA LEU A 288 0.56 1.19 -17.96
C LEU A 288 0.40 -0.12 -17.17
N GLY A 289 0.46 -1.25 -17.89
CA GLY A 289 0.50 -2.59 -17.30
C GLY A 289 -0.86 -3.21 -16.96
N GLU A 290 -0.79 -4.33 -16.27
CA GLU A 290 -1.93 -5.09 -15.76
C GLU A 290 -1.84 -5.18 -14.23
N VAL A 291 -2.97 -4.96 -13.55
CA VAL A 291 -3.10 -5.24 -12.12
C VAL A 291 -3.55 -6.68 -11.97
N VAL A 292 -2.82 -7.44 -11.16
CA VAL A 292 -3.18 -8.79 -10.74
C VAL A 292 -3.52 -8.72 -9.25
N GLU A 293 -4.71 -9.18 -8.90
CA GLU A 293 -5.19 -9.26 -7.52
C GLU A 293 -5.27 -10.73 -7.14
N PHE A 294 -5.02 -11.04 -5.87
CA PHE A 294 -5.07 -12.40 -5.37
C PHE A 294 -5.58 -12.47 -3.94
N GLU A 295 -6.40 -13.47 -3.68
CA GLU A 295 -7.01 -13.74 -2.38
C GLU A 295 -6.91 -15.23 -2.06
N SER A 296 -6.58 -15.59 -0.81
CA SER A 296 -6.56 -16.99 -0.40
C SER A 296 -7.97 -17.56 -0.26
N GLU A 297 -8.12 -18.87 -0.51
CA GLU A 297 -9.41 -19.57 -0.39
C GLU A 297 -10.05 -19.40 1.01
N ASP A 298 -9.23 -19.34 2.06
CA ASP A 298 -9.65 -19.14 3.45
C ASP A 298 -9.92 -17.66 3.80
N LYS A 299 -9.74 -16.74 2.85
CA LYS A 299 -9.86 -15.28 3.02
C LYS A 299 -9.01 -14.74 4.17
N LYS A 300 -7.85 -15.35 4.42
CA LYS A 300 -6.86 -14.84 5.36
C LYS A 300 -5.87 -13.90 4.71
N TRP A 301 -5.58 -14.09 3.43
CA TRP A 301 -4.56 -13.36 2.68
C TRP A 301 -5.16 -12.64 1.49
N ARG A 302 -4.70 -11.41 1.28
CA ARG A 302 -5.01 -10.60 0.11
C ARG A 302 -3.76 -9.90 -0.38
N GLY A 303 -3.69 -9.70 -1.68
CA GLY A 303 -2.63 -8.92 -2.28
C GLY A 303 -3.00 -8.40 -3.64
N ASN A 304 -2.19 -7.46 -4.10
CA ASN A 304 -2.23 -6.94 -5.44
C ASN A 304 -0.81 -6.66 -5.92
N THR A 305 -0.65 -6.65 -7.23
CA THR A 305 0.62 -6.38 -7.87
C THR A 305 0.37 -5.75 -9.23
N LEU A 306 1.31 -4.91 -9.66
CA LEU A 306 1.31 -4.34 -11.00
C LEU A 306 2.39 -5.01 -11.84
N VAL A 307 2.01 -5.50 -13.01
CA VAL A 307 2.91 -6.12 -13.99
C VAL A 307 2.99 -5.22 -15.22
N HIS A 308 4.20 -4.86 -15.63
CA HIS A 308 4.45 -4.11 -16.86
C HIS A 308 5.68 -4.67 -17.57
N GLU A 309 5.61 -4.80 -18.90
CA GLU A 309 6.70 -5.39 -19.71
C GLU A 309 7.22 -6.74 -19.19
N ASN A 310 6.29 -7.61 -18.74
CA ASN A 310 6.61 -8.91 -18.13
C ASN A 310 7.51 -8.83 -16.88
N SER A 311 7.50 -7.69 -16.19
CA SER A 311 8.20 -7.48 -14.91
C SER A 311 7.22 -7.01 -13.85
N LEU A 312 7.49 -7.37 -12.59
CA LEU A 312 6.77 -6.79 -11.46
C LEU A 312 7.20 -5.32 -11.34
N VAL A 313 6.27 -4.45 -10.93
CA VAL A 313 6.54 -3.02 -10.66
C VAL A 313 6.44 -2.76 -9.16
N GLN A 314 5.33 -3.20 -8.57
CA GLN A 314 5.06 -3.26 -7.14
C GLN A 314 4.41 -4.61 -6.85
N PHE A 315 4.75 -5.22 -5.72
CA PHE A 315 4.06 -6.37 -5.15
C PHE A 315 3.67 -6.10 -3.70
N TYR A 316 2.44 -6.46 -3.35
CA TYR A 316 1.94 -6.37 -1.98
C TYR A 316 1.10 -7.60 -1.64
N ILE A 317 1.37 -8.22 -0.50
CA ILE A 317 0.52 -9.26 0.10
C ILE A 317 0.48 -9.07 1.60
N VAL A 318 -0.69 -9.27 2.21
CA VAL A 318 -0.86 -9.16 3.65
C VAL A 318 -1.90 -10.14 4.17
N SER A 319 -1.74 -10.53 5.44
CA SER A 319 -2.73 -11.31 6.18
C SER A 319 -3.60 -10.43 7.06
N LYS A 320 -4.87 -10.81 7.23
CA LYS A 320 -5.74 -10.24 8.25
C LYS A 320 -5.40 -10.81 9.62
N ARG A 321 -5.18 -9.94 10.63
CA ARG A 321 -4.99 -10.36 12.04
C ARG A 321 -5.94 -9.62 12.97
N GLY A 322 -6.81 -10.34 13.68
CA GLY A 322 -7.80 -9.66 14.53
C GLY A 322 -8.69 -8.68 13.74
N GLY A 323 -9.29 -7.71 14.42
CA GLY A 323 -10.32 -6.81 13.85
C GLY A 323 -11.74 -7.31 14.10
N SER A 324 -12.75 -6.45 13.92
CA SER A 324 -14.15 -6.77 14.28
C SER A 324 -14.60 -8.05 13.59
N SER A 325 -14.89 -9.10 14.36
CA SER A 325 -15.71 -10.18 13.85
C SER A 325 -17.08 -9.60 13.52
N SER A 326 -17.66 -10.02 12.40
CA SER A 326 -19.02 -9.68 11.94
C SER A 326 -20.14 -10.17 12.89
N SER A 327 -19.82 -10.35 14.19
CA SER A 327 -20.70 -10.77 15.26
C SER A 327 -21.13 -9.62 16.17
N ASP A 328 -20.52 -8.43 16.06
CA ASP A 328 -20.84 -7.31 16.93
C ASP A 328 -22.05 -6.53 16.40
N ARG A 329 -23.17 -6.63 17.14
CA ARG A 329 -24.50 -6.08 16.86
C ARG A 329 -24.58 -4.55 16.65
N GLN A 330 -23.46 -3.83 16.57
CA GLN A 330 -23.44 -2.39 16.25
C GLN A 330 -23.57 -2.09 14.74
N GLU A 331 -23.41 -3.08 13.85
CA GLU A 331 -23.52 -2.89 12.39
C GLU A 331 -24.89 -2.37 11.92
N GLN A 332 -25.98 -2.62 12.66
CA GLN A 332 -27.34 -2.29 12.20
C GLN A 332 -27.75 -0.82 12.38
N PHE A 333 -27.08 -0.03 13.22
CA PHE A 333 -27.48 1.37 13.45
C PHE A 333 -26.90 2.37 12.44
N PHE A 334 -25.88 1.99 11.66
CA PHE A 334 -25.10 2.94 10.86
C PHE A 334 -25.22 2.77 9.33
N GLN A 335 -25.69 1.62 8.83
CA GLN A 335 -25.97 1.47 7.40
C GLN A 335 -27.13 2.35 6.91
N THR A 336 -28.02 2.78 7.81
CA THR A 336 -29.20 3.61 7.50
C THR A 336 -28.89 5.08 7.25
N ASN A 337 -27.79 5.63 7.78
CA ASN A 337 -27.46 7.06 7.63
C ASN A 337 -26.51 7.36 6.46
N VAL A 338 -25.78 6.37 5.95
CA VAL A 338 -24.81 6.56 4.86
C VAL A 338 -25.48 6.42 3.48
N SER A 339 -26.41 5.48 3.33
CA SER A 339 -27.12 5.25 2.06
C SER A 339 -27.97 6.44 1.60
N GLN A 340 -28.34 7.36 2.49
CA GLN A 340 -29.08 8.58 2.16
C GLN A 340 -28.22 9.75 1.65
N ARG A 341 -26.89 9.65 1.70
CA ARG A 341 -25.98 10.75 1.31
C ARG A 341 -25.18 10.51 0.02
N TYR A 342 -25.38 9.37 -0.65
CA TYR A 342 -24.64 8.96 -1.84
C TYR A 342 -25.54 8.65 -3.05
N ILE A 343 -26.62 9.41 -3.23
CA ILE A 343 -27.35 9.49 -4.52
C ILE A 343 -27.15 10.89 -5.11
#